data_AF-A0A970XLH2-F1
#
_entry.id   AF-A0A970XLH2-F1
#
_cell.length_a   1.000
_cell.length_b   1.000
_cell.length_c   1.000
_cell.angle_alpha   90.00
_cell.angle_beta   90.00
_cell.angle_gamma   90.00
#
_symmetry.space_group_name_H-M   'P 1'
#
loop_
_entity.id
_entity.type
_entity.pdbx_description
1 polymer ?
#
loop_
_entity_poly.entity_id
_entity_poly.type
_entity_poly.pdbx_seq_one_letter_code
_entity_poly.pdbx_strand_id
1 'polypeptide(L)'
;DAKQKVIKGSDYEQAISALRTKLQADRTRWITSKEIEQHVLLTVVNKYWMDHIDNMDTLKKGITLRGYGQRNPLVEYRLESANLFDEMVNNIQIDTAYTLLKNNKIDSFIAQEEDRVNKVVRGFTFVKSDTEKKVGRNDLCPCGSGNKYKNCCGKNA
;
A
#
# COMPACT_ATOMS: atom_id res chain seq x y z
N ASP A 1 -10.84 -43.42 12.61
CA ASP A 1 -11.83 -42.97 11.60
C ASP A 1 -12.18 -41.49 11.75
N ALA A 2 -11.26 -40.61 11.36
CA ALA A 2 -11.54 -39.18 11.23
C ALA A 2 -12.13 -38.93 9.85
N LYS A 3 -13.47 -38.94 9.77
CA LYS A 3 -14.20 -38.60 8.54
C LYS A 3 -13.86 -37.17 8.16
N GLN A 4 -12.99 -37.02 7.17
CA GLN A 4 -12.77 -35.77 6.45
C GLN A 4 -14.12 -35.36 5.86
N LYS A 5 -14.81 -34.43 6.53
CA LYS A 5 -16.01 -33.79 5.98
C LYS A 5 -15.55 -33.01 4.75
N VAL A 6 -15.68 -33.65 3.59
CA VAL A 6 -15.56 -33.00 2.29
C VAL A 6 -16.65 -31.94 2.25
N ILE A 7 -16.24 -30.69 2.41
CA ILE A 7 -17.10 -29.52 2.30
C ILE A 7 -17.67 -29.57 0.87
N LYS A 8 -18.99 -29.78 0.75
CA LYS A 8 -19.65 -29.86 -0.57
C LYS A 8 -19.53 -28.50 -1.26
N GLY A 9 -19.45 -28.48 -2.59
CA GLY A 9 -19.21 -27.25 -3.37
C GLY A 9 -20.11 -26.06 -3.03
N SER A 10 -21.33 -26.30 -2.55
CA SER A 10 -22.26 -25.25 -2.08
C SER A 10 -21.81 -24.54 -0.80
N ASP A 11 -21.18 -25.24 0.14
CA ASP A 11 -20.64 -24.65 1.38
C ASP A 11 -19.41 -23.80 1.08
N TYR A 12 -18.62 -24.18 0.07
CA TYR A 12 -17.47 -23.39 -0.39
C TYR A 12 -17.90 -22.11 -1.10
N GLU A 13 -18.93 -22.17 -1.96
CA GLU A 13 -19.51 -21.00 -2.61
C GLU A 13 -20.18 -20.04 -1.61
N GLN A 14 -20.85 -20.57 -0.59
CA GLN A 14 -21.44 -19.78 0.49
C GLN A 14 -20.37 -19.18 1.41
N ALA A 15 -19.29 -19.90 1.68
CA ALA A 15 -18.15 -19.35 2.42
C ALA A 15 -17.47 -18.22 1.63
N ILE A 16 -17.33 -18.36 0.31
CA ILE A 16 -16.78 -17.32 -0.56
C ILE A 16 -17.71 -16.10 -0.61
N SER A 17 -19.03 -16.28 -0.75
CA SER A 17 -19.96 -15.16 -0.77
C SER A 17 -19.98 -14.42 0.57
N ALA A 18 -19.97 -15.14 1.69
CA ALA A 18 -19.87 -14.55 3.02
C ALA A 18 -18.53 -13.82 3.26
N LEU A 19 -17.42 -14.37 2.75
CA LEU A 19 -16.10 -13.72 2.77
C LEU A 19 -16.09 -12.46 1.91
N ARG A 20 -16.71 -12.46 0.72
CA ARG A 20 -16.87 -11.27 -0.14
C ARG A 20 -17.73 -10.20 0.53
N THR A 21 -18.85 -10.59 1.15
CA THR A 21 -19.72 -9.64 1.88
C THR A 21 -19.00 -9.04 3.09
N LYS A 22 -18.19 -9.83 3.82
CA LYS A 22 -17.33 -9.31 4.89
C LYS A 22 -16.23 -8.40 4.37
N LEU A 23 -15.57 -8.74 3.26
CA LEU A 23 -14.59 -7.89 2.58
C LEU A 23 -15.23 -6.58 2.08
N GLN A 24 -16.47 -6.61 1.62
CA GLN A 24 -17.20 -5.44 1.13
C GLN A 24 -17.70 -4.55 2.28
N ALA A 25 -18.09 -5.14 3.42
CA ALA A 25 -18.41 -4.44 4.66
C ALA A 25 -17.16 -3.87 5.36
N ASP A 26 -16.03 -4.58 5.27
CA ASP A 26 -14.75 -4.04 5.68
C ASP A 26 -14.31 -2.95 4.69
N ARG A 27 -14.51 -3.08 3.36
CA ARG A 27 -14.23 -2.01 2.36
C ARG A 27 -14.96 -0.71 2.67
N THR A 28 -16.21 -0.78 3.15
CA THR A 28 -16.95 0.40 3.63
C THR A 28 -16.47 0.91 5.00
N ARG A 29 -15.71 0.10 5.75
CA ARG A 29 -15.04 0.43 7.02
C ARG A 29 -13.61 0.97 6.85
N TRP A 30 -12.88 0.60 5.78
CA TRP A 30 -11.55 1.09 5.39
C TRP A 30 -11.56 2.54 4.85
N ILE A 31 -12.74 3.11 4.57
CA ILE A 31 -12.96 4.53 4.25
C ILE A 31 -13.45 5.23 5.53
N THR A 32 -12.75 5.08 6.66
CA THR A 32 -12.84 6.10 7.70
C THR A 32 -12.27 7.36 7.07
N SER A 33 -13.16 8.28 6.65
CA SER A 33 -12.83 9.47 5.84
C SER A 33 -11.53 10.15 6.28
N LYS A 34 -11.27 10.14 7.59
CA LYS A 34 -10.10 10.68 8.26
C LYS A 34 -8.74 10.16 7.81
N GLU A 35 -8.56 8.86 7.55
CA GLU A 35 -7.24 8.33 7.12
C GLU A 35 -6.91 8.75 5.70
N ILE A 36 -7.93 8.79 4.83
CA ILE A 36 -7.81 9.28 3.46
C ILE A 36 -7.62 10.80 3.46
N GLU A 37 -8.37 11.54 4.27
CA GLU A 37 -8.19 12.99 4.49
C GLU A 37 -6.76 13.30 4.93
N GLN A 38 -6.25 12.57 5.93
CA GLN A 38 -4.88 12.75 6.42
C GLN A 38 -3.85 12.43 5.34
N HIS A 39 -4.01 11.32 4.61
CA HIS A 39 -3.08 10.95 3.55
C HIS A 39 -3.06 11.97 2.41
N VAL A 40 -4.24 12.43 1.97
CA VAL A 40 -4.38 13.43 0.91
C VAL A 40 -3.77 14.76 1.38
N LEU A 41 -4.12 15.22 2.59
CA LEU A 41 -3.59 16.46 3.15
C LEU A 41 -2.06 16.43 3.22
N LEU A 42 -1.46 15.37 3.77
CA LEU A 42 -0.01 15.25 3.88
C LEU A 42 0.67 15.25 2.51
N THR A 43 0.07 14.58 1.52
CA THR A 43 0.60 14.55 0.15
C THR A 43 0.57 15.93 -0.49
N VAL A 44 -0.54 16.64 -0.36
CA VAL A 44 -0.72 18.00 -0.92
C VAL A 44 0.21 18.99 -0.22
N VAL A 45 0.27 18.97 1.12
CA VAL A 45 1.17 19.82 1.92
C VAL A 45 2.62 19.61 1.49
N ASN A 46 3.07 18.36 1.35
CA ASN A 46 4.46 18.07 0.98
C ASN A 46 4.83 18.65 -0.40
N LYS A 47 3.91 18.56 -1.37
CA LYS A 47 4.12 19.14 -2.71
C LYS A 47 4.30 20.67 -2.63
N TYR A 48 3.34 21.36 -2.04
CA TYR A 48 3.36 22.83 -1.97
C TYR A 48 4.47 23.38 -1.08
N TRP A 49 4.86 22.65 -0.04
CA TRP A 49 5.97 23.02 0.82
C TRP A 49 7.32 23.01 0.09
N MET A 50 7.58 21.99 -0.74
CA MET A 50 8.80 21.94 -1.55
C MET A 50 8.84 23.10 -2.55
N ASP A 51 7.74 23.35 -3.27
CA ASP A 51 7.63 24.48 -4.19
C ASP A 51 7.82 25.82 -3.47
N HIS A 52 7.30 25.97 -2.25
CA HIS A 52 7.48 27.17 -1.43
C HIS A 52 8.93 27.40 -1.02
N ILE A 53 9.67 26.35 -0.66
CA ILE A 53 11.11 26.46 -0.35
C ILE A 53 11.88 26.97 -1.57
N ASP A 54 11.62 26.42 -2.75
CA ASP A 54 12.26 26.85 -4.00
C ASP A 54 11.95 28.32 -4.34
N ASN A 55 10.68 28.72 -4.14
CA ASN A 55 10.25 30.11 -4.30
C ASN A 55 10.93 31.04 -3.28
N MET A 56 11.08 30.62 -2.02
CA MET A 56 11.74 31.38 -0.97
C MET A 56 13.25 31.53 -1.21
N ASP A 57 13.91 30.50 -1.73
CA ASP A 57 15.31 30.57 -2.14
C ASP A 57 15.51 31.52 -3.34
N THR A 58 14.59 31.49 -4.29
CA THR A 58 14.58 32.42 -5.44
C THR A 58 14.37 33.86 -4.96
N LEU A 59 13.39 34.08 -4.08
CA LEU A 59 13.11 35.37 -3.47
C LEU A 59 14.31 35.92 -2.72
N LYS A 60 14.98 35.08 -1.91
CA LYS A 60 16.17 35.47 -1.16
C LYS A 60 17.35 35.84 -2.06
N LYS A 61 17.52 35.18 -3.21
CA LYS A 61 18.53 35.56 -4.20
C LYS A 61 18.17 36.89 -4.87
N GLY A 62 16.89 37.12 -5.17
CA GLY A 62 16.41 38.33 -5.83
C GLY A 62 16.36 39.58 -4.95
N ILE A 63 16.19 39.43 -3.63
CA ILE A 63 15.99 40.58 -2.72
C ILE A 63 17.23 41.48 -2.60
N THR A 64 18.42 40.89 -2.74
CA THR A 64 19.70 41.61 -2.70
C THR A 64 19.77 42.68 -3.78
N LEU A 65 19.16 42.43 -4.94
CA LEU A 65 19.09 43.41 -6.04
C LEU A 65 18.10 44.55 -5.77
N ARG A 66 17.12 44.36 -4.87
CA ARG A 66 16.15 45.41 -4.51
C ARG A 66 16.69 46.40 -3.48
N GLY A 67 17.75 46.04 -2.75
CA GLY A 67 18.46 46.95 -1.84
C GLY A 67 19.09 48.16 -2.55
N TYR A 68 19.39 48.04 -3.84
CA TYR A 68 19.84 49.18 -4.66
C TYR A 68 18.76 50.25 -4.85
N GLY A 69 17.47 49.92 -4.64
CA GLY A 69 16.33 50.83 -4.78
C GLY A 69 16.00 51.63 -3.52
N GLN A 70 16.91 51.75 -2.55
CA GLN A 70 16.70 52.44 -1.25
C GLN A 70 15.54 51.88 -0.41
N ARG A 71 15.01 50.71 -0.77
CA ARG A 71 14.03 49.97 0.04
C ARG A 71 14.76 49.01 0.97
N ASN A 72 14.24 48.84 2.18
CA ASN A 72 14.82 47.92 3.15
C ASN A 72 14.59 46.47 2.69
N PRO A 73 15.65 45.71 2.32
CA PRO A 73 15.51 44.36 1.77
C PRO A 73 14.83 43.39 2.74
N LEU A 74 15.02 43.57 4.04
CA LEU A 74 14.45 42.68 5.06
C LEU A 74 12.92 42.85 5.16
N VAL A 75 12.44 44.07 5.01
CA VAL A 75 11.00 44.38 5.06
C VAL A 75 10.30 43.82 3.82
N GLU A 76 10.90 44.04 2.65
CA GLU A 76 10.38 43.53 1.37
C GLU A 76 10.38 41.99 1.34
N TYR A 77 11.45 41.34 1.81
CA TYR A 77 11.49 39.88 1.95
C TYR A 77 10.35 39.37 2.83
N ARG A 78 10.17 39.99 4.00
CA ARG A 78 9.12 39.59 4.94
C ARG A 78 7.72 39.73 4.32
N LEU A 79 7.45 40.84 3.64
CA LEU A 79 6.15 41.11 3.05
C LEU A 79 5.84 40.15 1.89
N GLU A 80 6.79 39.93 0.99
CA GLU A 80 6.62 39.03 -0.15
C GLU A 80 6.57 37.56 0.28
N SER A 81 7.39 37.16 1.25
CA SER A 81 7.32 35.80 1.83
C SER A 81 5.97 35.51 2.50
N ALA A 82 5.37 36.50 3.16
CA ALA A 82 4.05 36.36 3.76
C ALA A 82 2.98 36.14 2.69
N ASN A 83 3.01 36.92 1.60
CA ASN A 83 2.09 36.75 0.49
C ASN A 83 2.21 35.36 -0.16
N LEU A 84 3.45 34.89 -0.39
CA LEU A 84 3.71 33.56 -0.94
C LEU A 84 3.23 32.43 -0.01
N PHE A 85 3.36 32.63 1.31
CA PHE A 85 2.87 31.69 2.30
C PHE A 85 1.33 31.62 2.29
N ASP A 86 0.65 32.77 2.27
CA ASP A 86 -0.82 32.82 2.23
C ASP A 86 -1.36 32.17 0.94
N GLU A 87 -0.71 32.42 -0.20
CA GLU A 87 -1.03 31.75 -1.46
C GLU A 87 -0.84 30.23 -1.37
N MET A 88 0.28 29.76 -0.79
CA MET A 88 0.54 28.35 -0.57
C MET A 88 -0.56 27.70 0.29
N VAL A 89 -0.95 28.33 1.41
CA VAL A 89 -2.00 27.80 2.29
C VAL A 89 -3.34 27.71 1.56
N ASN A 90 -3.71 28.74 0.80
CA ASN A 90 -4.94 28.72 0.00
C ASN A 90 -4.93 27.60 -1.04
N ASN A 91 -3.81 27.40 -1.74
CA ASN A 91 -3.67 26.34 -2.73
C ASN A 91 -3.74 24.94 -2.09
N ILE A 92 -3.13 24.74 -0.91
CA ILE A 92 -3.25 23.49 -0.15
C ILE A 92 -4.71 23.20 0.18
N GLN A 93 -5.47 24.19 0.65
CA GLN A 93 -6.88 24.02 0.99
C GLN A 93 -7.72 23.64 -0.24
N ILE A 94 -7.53 24.35 -1.35
CA ILE A 94 -8.27 24.12 -2.59
C ILE A 94 -7.93 22.74 -3.18
N ASP A 95 -6.65 22.38 -3.28
CA ASP A 95 -6.23 21.12 -3.88
C ASP A 95 -6.57 19.92 -3.00
N THR A 96 -6.53 20.07 -1.67
CA THR A 96 -7.02 19.05 -0.73
C THR A 96 -8.51 18.83 -0.92
N ALA A 97 -9.32 19.90 -0.94
CA ALA A 97 -10.76 19.80 -1.16
C ALA A 97 -11.08 19.19 -2.53
N TYR A 98 -10.43 19.67 -3.59
CA TYR A 98 -10.61 19.16 -4.95
C TYR A 98 -10.22 17.69 -5.07
N THR A 99 -9.10 17.28 -4.48
CA THR A 99 -8.65 15.88 -4.51
C THR A 99 -9.59 14.97 -3.74
N LEU A 100 -10.12 15.42 -2.59
CA LEU A 100 -11.13 14.68 -1.84
C LEU A 100 -12.46 14.56 -2.60
N LEU A 101 -12.93 15.65 -3.21
CA LEU A 101 -14.20 15.70 -3.97
C LEU A 101 -14.13 14.98 -5.31
N LYS A 102 -12.98 14.98 -5.98
CA LYS A 102 -12.78 14.35 -7.30
C LYS A 102 -12.61 12.82 -7.23
N ASN A 103 -12.73 12.21 -6.05
CA ASN A 103 -12.32 10.83 -5.86
C ASN A 103 -13.17 9.77 -6.60
N ASN A 104 -12.70 9.48 -7.82
CA ASN A 104 -12.63 8.14 -8.43
C ASN A 104 -11.25 7.47 -8.15
N LYS A 105 -10.41 8.02 -7.24
CA LYS A 105 -9.04 7.53 -6.95
C LYS A 105 -8.92 6.71 -5.67
N ILE A 106 -9.99 6.59 -4.88
CA ILE A 106 -10.08 5.61 -3.80
C ILE A 106 -9.79 4.21 -4.36
N ASP A 107 -10.28 3.91 -5.56
CA ASP A 107 -10.02 2.62 -6.24
C ASP A 107 -8.53 2.39 -6.55
N SER A 108 -7.76 3.43 -6.91
CA SER A 108 -6.32 3.28 -7.15
C SER A 108 -5.50 3.09 -5.88
N PHE A 109 -5.90 3.72 -4.78
CA PHE A 109 -5.23 3.56 -3.48
C PHE A 109 -5.55 2.18 -2.88
N ILE A 110 -6.83 1.77 -2.95
CA ILE A 110 -7.28 0.42 -2.59
C ILE A 110 -6.54 -0.62 -3.43
N ALA A 111 -6.44 -0.44 -4.76
CA ALA A 111 -5.73 -1.39 -5.62
C ALA A 111 -4.24 -1.52 -5.27
N GLN A 112 -3.57 -0.42 -4.91
CA GLN A 112 -2.16 -0.44 -4.51
C GLN A 112 -1.95 -1.16 -3.17
N GLU A 113 -2.85 -0.95 -2.22
CA GLU A 113 -2.78 -1.59 -0.91
C GLU A 113 -3.21 -3.06 -0.99
N GLU A 114 -4.21 -3.40 -1.81
CA GLU A 114 -4.58 -4.78 -2.17
C GLU A 114 -3.41 -5.52 -2.81
N ASP A 115 -2.63 -4.89 -3.69
CA ASP A 115 -1.45 -5.50 -4.31
C ASP A 115 -0.31 -5.74 -3.30
N ARG A 116 -0.13 -4.85 -2.32
CA ARG A 116 0.83 -5.05 -1.22
C ARG A 116 0.42 -6.22 -0.34
N VAL A 117 -0.85 -6.27 0.08
CA VAL A 117 -1.38 -7.38 0.88
C VAL A 117 -1.32 -8.69 0.10
N ASN A 118 -1.69 -8.70 -1.18
CA ASN A 118 -1.62 -9.88 -2.04
C ASN A 118 -0.20 -10.38 -2.26
N LYS A 119 0.82 -9.50 -2.33
CA LYS A 119 2.23 -9.92 -2.37
C LYS A 119 2.67 -10.61 -1.08
N VAL A 120 2.25 -10.10 0.07
CA VAL A 120 2.53 -10.72 1.39
C VAL A 120 1.82 -12.06 1.51
N VAL A 121 0.54 -12.14 1.13
CA VAL A 121 -0.24 -13.40 1.11
C VAL A 121 0.37 -14.40 0.12
N ARG A 122 0.80 -13.97 -1.07
CA ARG A 122 1.50 -14.83 -2.03
C ARG A 122 2.82 -15.35 -1.45
N GLY A 123 3.58 -14.51 -0.75
CA GLY A 123 4.77 -14.92 0.00
C GLY A 123 4.49 -16.00 1.05
N PHE A 124 3.34 -15.92 1.73
CA PHE A 124 2.87 -16.96 2.65
C PHE A 124 2.40 -18.24 1.93
N THR A 125 1.75 -18.13 0.76
CA THR A 125 1.33 -19.31 -0.03
C THR A 125 2.50 -20.04 -0.69
N PHE A 126 3.64 -19.36 -0.88
CA PHE A 126 4.88 -19.98 -1.36
C PHE A 126 5.69 -20.67 -0.26
N VAL A 127 5.26 -20.61 1.01
CA VAL A 127 5.47 -21.73 1.93
C VAL A 127 4.49 -22.83 1.50
N LYS A 128 4.70 -23.36 0.29
CA LYS A 128 4.29 -24.72 0.01
C LYS A 128 4.97 -25.54 1.10
N SER A 129 4.14 -26.09 1.97
CA SER A 129 4.46 -27.28 2.71
C SER A 129 5.01 -28.29 1.70
N ASP A 130 6.33 -28.36 1.55
CA ASP A 130 7.05 -29.48 0.94
C ASP A 130 6.89 -30.71 1.85
N THR A 131 5.64 -31.09 2.10
CA THR A 131 5.24 -32.35 2.75
C THR A 131 5.10 -33.46 1.72
N GLU A 132 5.72 -33.33 0.55
CA GLU A 132 6.13 -34.48 -0.23
C GLU A 132 7.66 -34.52 -0.24
N LYS A 133 8.24 -34.96 0.89
CA LYS A 133 9.63 -35.45 0.88
C LYS A 133 9.69 -36.57 -0.16
N LYS A 134 10.25 -36.29 -1.34
CA LYS A 134 10.58 -37.31 -2.33
C LYS A 134 11.48 -38.34 -1.64
N VAL A 135 10.94 -39.53 -1.39
CA VAL A 135 11.68 -40.62 -0.74
C VAL A 135 12.85 -40.99 -1.64
N GLY A 136 14.08 -40.93 -1.12
CA GLY A 136 15.27 -41.26 -1.87
C GLY A 136 15.30 -42.74 -2.23
N ARG A 137 15.88 -43.08 -3.39
CA ARG A 137 15.94 -44.46 -3.92
C ARG A 137 16.52 -45.49 -2.94
N ASN A 138 17.41 -45.08 -2.03
CA ASN A 138 18.04 -45.95 -1.03
C ASN A 138 17.45 -45.79 0.40
N ASP A 139 16.50 -44.87 0.62
CA ASP A 139 15.89 -44.63 1.94
C ASP A 139 14.93 -45.77 2.31
N LEU A 140 14.59 -45.89 3.60
CA LEU A 140 13.61 -46.87 4.07
C LEU A 140 12.24 -46.59 3.43
N CYS A 141 11.60 -47.64 2.93
CA CYS A 141 10.36 -47.52 2.18
C CYS A 141 9.19 -47.11 3.10
N PRO A 142 8.37 -46.10 2.74
CA PRO A 142 7.30 -45.57 3.59
C PRO A 142 6.13 -46.53 3.79
N CYS A 143 6.06 -47.66 3.07
CA CYS A 143 5.07 -48.71 3.28
C CYS A 143 5.33 -49.58 4.53
N GLY A 144 6.40 -49.32 5.29
CA GLY A 144 6.69 -50.00 6.55
C GLY A 144 7.37 -51.37 6.40
N SER A 145 7.82 -51.74 5.20
CA SER A 145 8.42 -53.06 4.91
C SER A 145 9.84 -53.26 5.44
N GLY A 146 10.47 -52.25 6.05
CA GLY A 146 11.85 -52.29 6.54
C GLY A 146 12.93 -52.33 5.45
N ASN A 147 12.56 -52.38 4.17
CA ASN A 147 13.47 -52.47 3.03
C ASN A 147 13.74 -51.09 2.39
N LYS A 148 14.87 -50.94 1.69
CA LYS A 148 15.18 -49.73 0.90
C LYS A 148 14.15 -49.53 -0.23
N TYR A 149 13.80 -48.28 -0.54
CA TYR A 149 12.72 -47.91 -1.48
C TYR A 149 12.86 -48.58 -2.86
N LYS A 150 14.07 -48.60 -3.43
CA LYS A 150 14.39 -49.30 -4.70
C LYS A 150 14.10 -50.80 -4.72
N ASN A 151 14.07 -51.43 -3.55
CA ASN A 151 13.84 -52.86 -3.41
C ASN A 151 12.40 -53.19 -3.01
N CYS A 152 11.53 -52.17 -2.88
CA CYS A 152 10.13 -52.30 -2.48
C CYS A 152 9.22 -51.52 -3.45
N CYS A 153 8.53 -50.46 -3.00
CA CYS A 153 7.58 -49.71 -3.84
C CYS A 153 8.24 -49.01 -5.05
N GLY A 154 9.54 -48.73 -5.01
CA GLY A 154 10.31 -48.14 -6.10
C GLY A 154 11.02 -49.13 -7.01
N LYS A 155 10.66 -50.43 -6.99
CA LYS A 155 11.35 -51.49 -7.76
C LYS A 155 10.95 -51.52 -9.24
N ASN A 156 9.75 -51.02 -9.56
CA ASN A 156 9.20 -50.93 -10.92
C ASN A 156 8.75 -49.50 -11.28
N ALA A 157 9.16 -48.51 -10.49
CA ALA A 157 8.88 -47.09 -10.72
C ALA A 157 10.04 -46.42 -11.47
#